data_AF-A0A0C5WXQ7-F1
#
_entry.id   AF-A0A0C5WXQ7-F1
#
_cell.length_a   1.000
_cell.length_b   1.000
_cell.length_c   1.000
_cell.angle_alpha   90.00
_cell.angle_beta   90.00
_cell.angle_gamma   90.00
#
_symmetry.space_group_name_H-M   'P 1'
#
loop_
_entity.id
_entity.type
_entity.pdbx_description
1 polymer ?
#
loop_
_entity_poly.entity_id
_entity_poly.type
_entity_poly.pdbx_seq_one_letter_code
_entity_poly.pdbx_strand_id
1 'polypeptide(L)'
;MKAKLLLAMGVALLAGCVQVPTAPSINANGAIRWANGITEDMHISASGSTLTFASPQSLFNPGGITIFSRIDSARNGACEHYYSEQAVKTRMNICDSGEVTLLVEGQVINVGSLAKFVY
;
A
#
# COMPACT_ATOMS: atom_id res chain seq x y z
N MET A 1 -45.36 53.05 -2.19
CA MET A 1 -44.67 52.31 -1.12
C MET A 1 -44.68 50.83 -1.46
N LYS A 2 -43.50 50.17 -1.41
CA LYS A 2 -43.26 48.70 -1.25
C LYS A 2 -43.57 47.83 -2.50
N ALA A 3 -42.55 47.35 -3.23
CA ALA A 3 -41.78 46.09 -3.00
C ALA A 3 -42.61 44.84 -3.36
N LYS A 4 -42.21 43.84 -4.16
CA LYS A 4 -40.89 43.35 -4.59
C LYS A 4 -41.06 42.37 -5.77
N LEU A 5 -40.08 42.40 -6.67
CA LEU A 5 -39.68 41.33 -7.59
C LEU A 5 -39.33 40.07 -6.79
N LEU A 6 -39.81 38.88 -7.16
CA LEU A 6 -39.14 37.61 -6.84
C LEU A 6 -39.35 36.62 -8.00
N LEU A 7 -38.38 36.58 -8.90
CA LEU A 7 -38.12 35.46 -9.80
C LEU A 7 -37.67 34.27 -8.94
N ALA A 8 -38.44 33.18 -8.93
CA ALA A 8 -38.01 31.93 -8.33
C ALA A 8 -37.14 31.17 -9.34
N MET A 9 -35.82 31.33 -9.22
CA MET A 9 -34.83 30.56 -9.98
C MET A 9 -34.55 29.28 -9.19
N GLY A 10 -35.23 28.19 -9.56
CA GLY A 10 -35.04 26.88 -8.95
C GLY A 10 -33.67 26.30 -9.32
N VAL A 11 -32.75 26.27 -8.36
CA VAL A 11 -31.49 25.53 -8.49
C VAL A 11 -31.76 24.09 -8.05
N ALA A 12 -31.95 23.20 -9.02
CA ALA A 12 -31.93 21.76 -8.77
C ALA A 12 -30.47 21.34 -8.50
N LEU A 13 -30.12 21.18 -7.22
CA LEU A 13 -28.88 20.53 -6.81
C LEU A 13 -28.99 19.04 -7.15
N LEU A 14 -28.42 18.65 -8.29
CA LEU A 14 -28.08 17.27 -8.57
C LEU A 14 -27.01 16.83 -7.57
N ALA A 15 -27.43 16.33 -6.42
CA ALA A 15 -26.58 15.55 -5.53
C ALA A 15 -26.27 14.21 -6.22
N GLY A 16 -25.34 14.23 -7.17
CA GLY A 16 -24.69 13.02 -7.63
C GLY A 16 -23.94 12.43 -6.45
N CYS A 17 -24.37 11.27 -5.95
CA CYS A 17 -23.58 10.49 -5.02
C CYS A 17 -22.26 10.14 -5.73
N VAL A 18 -21.21 10.91 -5.48
CA VAL A 18 -19.85 10.50 -5.83
C VAL A 18 -19.57 9.30 -4.94
N GLN A 19 -19.72 8.10 -5.50
CA GLN A 19 -19.18 6.89 -4.91
C GLN A 19 -17.67 7.05 -4.90
N VAL A 20 -17.13 7.54 -3.78
CA VAL A 20 -15.70 7.53 -3.53
C VAL A 20 -15.28 6.06 -3.64
N PRO A 21 -14.37 5.69 -4.56
CA PRO A 21 -13.90 4.32 -4.66
C PRO A 21 -13.39 3.90 -3.29
N THR A 22 -13.86 2.78 -2.74
CA THR A 22 -13.39 2.29 -1.44
C THR A 22 -11.93 1.87 -1.56
N ALA A 23 -11.11 2.28 -0.59
CA ALA A 23 -9.71 1.88 -0.52
C ALA A 23 -9.60 0.36 -0.61
N PRO A 24 -8.66 -0.16 -1.41
CA PRO A 24 -8.43 -1.59 -1.41
C PRO A 24 -8.01 -2.02 0.01
N SER A 25 -8.79 -2.91 0.61
CA SER A 25 -8.47 -3.53 1.89
C SER A 25 -7.83 -4.88 1.65
N ILE A 26 -6.79 -5.21 2.41
CA ILE A 26 -6.15 -6.52 2.38
C ILE A 26 -6.47 -7.29 3.67
N ASN A 27 -6.54 -8.61 3.59
CA ASN A 27 -6.59 -9.47 4.77
C ASN A 27 -5.14 -9.64 5.29
N ALA A 28 -4.68 -8.69 6.10
CA ALA A 28 -3.29 -8.69 6.57
C ALA A 28 -3.03 -9.87 7.52
N ASN A 29 -1.90 -10.56 7.30
CA ASN A 29 -1.39 -11.62 8.18
C ASN A 29 0.07 -11.37 8.61
N GLY A 30 0.62 -10.21 8.25
CA GLY A 30 1.87 -9.69 8.75
C GLY A 30 1.94 -8.18 8.59
N ALA A 31 3.02 -7.59 9.08
CA ALA A 31 3.33 -6.19 8.90
C ALA A 31 4.84 -5.98 8.82
N ILE A 32 5.26 -4.87 8.23
CA ILE A 32 6.64 -4.37 8.34
C ILE A 32 6.63 -3.17 9.26
N ARG A 33 7.48 -3.20 10.27
CA ARG A 33 7.78 -2.03 11.11
C ARG A 33 9.02 -1.36 10.57
N TRP A 34 8.84 -0.23 9.90
CA TRP A 34 9.93 0.55 9.33
C TRP A 34 10.66 1.34 10.42
N ALA A 35 11.95 1.61 10.20
CA ALA A 35 12.79 2.37 11.12
C ALA A 35 12.32 3.83 11.30
N ASN A 36 11.54 4.36 10.36
CA ASN A 36 10.90 5.67 10.46
C ASN A 36 9.66 5.68 11.40
N GLY A 37 9.34 4.55 12.04
CA GLY A 37 8.22 4.41 12.97
C GLY A 37 6.88 4.05 12.33
N ILE A 38 6.81 3.95 11.00
CA ILE A 38 5.61 3.55 10.27
C ILE A 38 5.48 2.02 10.31
N THR A 39 4.28 1.52 10.60
CA THR A 39 3.94 0.11 10.42
C THR A 39 3.07 -0.03 9.18
N GLU A 40 3.45 -0.94 8.30
CA GLU A 40 2.74 -1.20 7.05
C GLU A 40 2.23 -2.64 7.05
N ASP A 41 0.91 -2.78 7.10
CA ASP A 41 0.26 -4.08 7.07
C ASP A 41 0.40 -4.73 5.70
N MET A 42 0.55 -6.06 5.69
CA MET A 42 0.67 -6.84 4.47
C MET A 42 0.02 -8.21 4.56
N HIS A 43 -0.33 -8.74 3.40
CA HIS A 43 -0.70 -10.13 3.22
C HIS A 43 0.47 -10.89 2.61
N ILE A 44 0.97 -11.88 3.34
CA ILE A 44 1.98 -12.83 2.90
C ILE A 44 1.25 -14.05 2.36
N SER A 45 1.52 -14.46 1.12
CA SER A 45 0.92 -15.68 0.57
C SER A 45 1.35 -16.92 1.36
N ALA A 46 0.57 -18.00 1.28
CA ALA A 46 0.85 -19.24 2.01
C ALA A 46 2.25 -19.82 1.73
N SER A 47 2.78 -19.63 0.52
CA SER A 47 4.12 -20.06 0.11
C SER A 47 5.22 -19.02 0.40
N GLY A 48 4.86 -17.83 0.88
CA GLY A 48 5.74 -16.66 1.00
C GLY A 48 6.19 -16.07 -0.34
N SER A 49 5.62 -16.51 -1.46
CA SER A 49 6.03 -16.08 -2.80
C SER A 49 5.59 -14.65 -3.13
N THR A 50 4.57 -14.13 -2.45
CA THR A 50 4.10 -12.76 -2.66
C THR A 50 3.83 -12.04 -1.35
N LEU A 51 4.11 -10.74 -1.35
CA LEU A 51 3.77 -9.80 -0.29
C LEU A 51 2.88 -8.72 -0.89
N THR A 52 1.70 -8.54 -0.33
CA THR A 52 0.69 -7.62 -0.84
C THR A 52 0.42 -6.52 0.17
N PHE A 53 0.60 -5.27 -0.26
CA PHE A 53 0.41 -4.06 0.55
C PHE A 53 -0.77 -3.26 0.03
N ALA A 54 -1.56 -2.70 0.94
CA ALA A 54 -2.60 -1.73 0.60
C ALA A 54 -2.04 -0.31 0.73
N SER A 55 -2.07 0.47 -0.35
CA SER A 55 -1.79 1.91 -0.26
C SER A 55 -3.02 2.65 0.28
N PRO A 56 -2.85 3.48 1.33
CA PRO A 56 -3.92 4.33 1.82
C PRO A 56 -4.42 5.26 0.71
N GLN A 57 -5.74 5.41 0.62
CA GLN A 57 -6.34 6.41 -0.26
C GLN A 57 -6.10 7.81 0.29
N SER A 58 -5.78 8.74 -0.59
CA SER A 58 -5.79 10.17 -0.30
C SER A 58 -6.48 10.93 -1.43
N LEU A 59 -6.79 12.20 -1.20
CA LEU A 59 -7.45 13.06 -2.20
C LEU A 59 -6.71 13.11 -3.55
N PHE A 60 -5.40 12.82 -3.55
CA PHE A 60 -4.52 12.84 -4.71
C PHE A 60 -3.94 11.46 -5.08
N ASN A 61 -4.27 10.41 -4.32
CA ASN A 61 -3.86 9.05 -4.59
C ASN A 61 -5.08 8.14 -4.44
N PRO A 62 -5.63 7.57 -5.55
CA PRO A 62 -6.84 6.75 -5.50
C PRO A 62 -6.67 5.43 -4.71
N GLY A 63 -5.52 5.24 -4.05
CA GLY A 63 -5.17 4.01 -3.35
C GLY A 63 -4.74 2.96 -4.36
N GLY A 64 -4.33 1.80 -3.86
CA GLY A 64 -3.86 0.74 -4.74
C GLY A 64 -3.34 -0.46 -3.97
N ILE A 65 -2.98 -1.48 -4.74
CA ILE A 65 -2.28 -2.65 -4.23
C ILE A 65 -0.87 -2.63 -4.79
N THR A 66 0.12 -2.78 -3.90
CA THR A 66 1.50 -3.05 -4.30
C THR A 66 1.79 -4.53 -4.02
N ILE A 67 2.34 -5.23 -5.01
CA ILE A 67 2.68 -6.64 -4.91
C ILE A 67 4.18 -6.77 -5.10
N PHE A 68 4.81 -7.43 -4.15
CA PHE A 68 6.19 -7.87 -4.24
C PHE A 68 6.21 -9.37 -4.49
N SER A 69 6.85 -9.77 -5.58
CA SER A 69 6.99 -11.17 -5.97
C SER A 69 8.41 -11.67 -5.72
N ARG A 70 8.52 -12.86 -5.13
CA ARG A 70 9.80 -13.45 -4.74
C ARG A 70 10.60 -13.82 -5.99
N ILE A 71 11.90 -13.56 -5.95
CA ILE A 71 12.87 -13.94 -6.98
C ILE A 71 13.49 -15.28 -6.56
N ASP A 72 12.90 -16.39 -7.00
CA ASP A 72 13.35 -17.72 -6.58
C ASP A 72 14.81 -18.02 -7.00
N SER A 73 15.27 -17.45 -8.11
CA SER A 73 16.64 -17.62 -8.61
C SER A 73 17.70 -16.83 -7.83
N ALA A 74 17.29 -15.88 -7.00
CA ALA A 74 18.19 -15.04 -6.21
C ALA A 74 18.38 -15.54 -4.78
N ARG A 75 17.88 -16.74 -4.45
CA ARG A 75 17.97 -17.30 -3.10
C ARG A 75 19.43 -17.59 -2.76
N ASN A 76 20.09 -16.65 -2.11
CA ASN A 76 21.48 -16.73 -1.72
C ASN A 76 21.60 -16.50 -0.21
N GLY A 77 21.74 -17.59 0.55
CA GLY A 77 21.87 -17.52 2.00
C GLY A 77 20.55 -17.36 2.75
N ALA A 78 20.56 -16.53 3.79
CA ALA A 78 19.49 -16.40 4.79
C ALA A 78 18.45 -15.31 4.47
N CYS A 79 18.39 -14.81 3.23
CA CYS A 79 17.47 -13.76 2.84
C CYS A 79 16.67 -14.10 1.57
N GLU A 80 15.39 -13.78 1.61
CA GLU A 80 14.48 -13.82 0.48
C GLU A 80 14.47 -12.46 -0.23
N HIS A 81 14.50 -12.48 -1.56
CA HIS A 81 14.52 -11.29 -2.40
C HIS A 81 13.23 -11.17 -3.16
N TYR A 82 12.70 -9.96 -3.24
CA TYR A 82 11.45 -9.65 -3.93
C TYR A 82 11.62 -8.47 -4.88
N TYR A 83 10.86 -8.46 -5.97
CA TYR A 83 10.72 -7.31 -6.87
C TYR A 83 9.29 -6.78 -6.83
N SER A 84 9.13 -5.46 -6.95
CA SER A 84 7.80 -4.87 -7.12
C SER A 84 7.25 -5.16 -8.53
N GLU A 85 6.02 -5.63 -8.61
CA GLU A 85 5.32 -5.83 -9.88
C GLU A 85 4.88 -4.52 -10.54
N GLN A 86 4.80 -3.43 -9.75
CA GLN A 86 4.32 -2.12 -10.19
C GLN A 86 5.46 -1.11 -10.41
N ALA A 87 6.58 -1.24 -9.70
CA ALA A 87 7.67 -0.28 -9.71
C ALA A 87 8.99 -0.89 -10.18
N VAL A 88 9.44 -0.47 -11.36
CA VAL A 88 10.73 -0.92 -11.91
C VAL A 88 11.88 -0.53 -10.98
N LYS A 89 12.88 -1.42 -10.86
CA LYS A 89 14.05 -1.25 -9.97
C LYS A 89 13.71 -1.06 -8.48
N THR A 90 12.51 -1.40 -8.05
CA THR A 90 12.15 -1.45 -6.64
C THR A 90 12.22 -2.89 -6.15
N ARG A 91 12.97 -3.12 -5.07
CA ARG A 91 13.22 -4.45 -4.49
C ARG A 91 13.07 -4.42 -2.99
N MET A 92 12.67 -5.56 -2.44
CA MET A 92 12.63 -5.76 -0.99
C MET A 92 13.39 -7.03 -0.65
N ASN A 93 14.19 -6.97 0.40
CA ASN A 93 14.86 -8.14 0.96
C ASN A 93 14.31 -8.40 2.35
N ILE A 94 14.02 -9.65 2.67
CA ILE A 94 13.60 -10.08 4.00
C ILE A 94 14.51 -11.22 4.43
N CYS A 95 15.22 -11.05 5.54
CA CYS A 95 16.12 -12.07 6.08
C CYS A 95 15.44 -12.92 7.15
N ASP A 96 15.98 -14.11 7.42
CA ASP A 96 15.49 -15.03 8.45
C ASP A 96 15.50 -14.41 9.87
N SER A 97 16.35 -13.40 10.09
CA SER A 97 16.35 -12.57 11.30
C SER A 97 15.09 -11.71 11.46
N GLY A 98 14.27 -11.61 10.42
CA GLY A 98 13.17 -10.67 10.30
C GLY A 98 13.60 -9.28 9.82
N GLU A 99 14.89 -9.03 9.54
CA GLU A 99 15.32 -7.75 8.96
C GLU A 99 14.72 -7.55 7.57
N VAL A 100 14.22 -6.36 7.32
CA VAL A 100 13.65 -5.95 6.04
C VAL A 100 14.45 -4.78 5.47
N THR A 101 14.83 -4.85 4.21
CA THR A 101 15.47 -3.75 3.48
C THR A 101 14.67 -3.42 2.22
N LEU A 102 14.31 -2.15 2.05
CA LEU A 102 13.68 -1.64 0.84
C LEU A 102 14.72 -0.90 -0.01
N LEU A 103 14.84 -1.32 -1.27
CA LEU A 103 15.77 -0.75 -2.24
C LEU A 103 15.02 -0.13 -3.42
N VAL A 104 15.48 1.05 -3.84
CA VAL A 104 15.04 1.71 -5.08
C VAL A 104 16.28 2.11 -5.86
N GLU A 105 16.33 1.72 -7.13
CA GLU A 105 17.49 1.97 -8.02
C GLU A 105 18.83 1.48 -7.46
N GLY A 106 18.81 0.40 -6.66
CA GLY A 106 20.00 -0.18 -6.04
C GLY A 106 20.47 0.52 -4.77
N GLN A 107 19.77 1.56 -4.31
CA GLN A 107 20.05 2.23 -3.05
C GLN A 107 19.07 1.77 -1.96
N VAL A 108 19.57 1.61 -0.74
CA VAL A 108 18.71 1.35 0.43
C VAL A 108 17.99 2.63 0.79
N ILE A 109 16.67 2.63 0.65
CA ILE A 109 15.83 3.79 0.99
C ILE A 109 15.13 3.66 2.33
N ASN A 110 14.94 2.43 2.82
CA ASN A 110 14.35 2.18 4.12
C ASN A 110 14.77 0.80 4.65
N VAL A 111 14.77 0.67 5.97
CA VAL A 111 15.01 -0.60 6.68
C VAL A 111 13.93 -0.79 7.73
N GLY A 112 13.67 -2.03 8.11
CA GLY A 112 12.63 -2.36 9.06
C GLY A 112 12.75 -3.78 9.58
N SER A 113 11.71 -4.23 10.26
CA SER A 113 11.60 -5.58 10.78
C SER A 113 10.22 -6.17 10.50
N LEU A 114 10.19 -7.45 10.15
CA LEU A 114 8.98 -8.21 9.98
C LEU A 114 8.28 -8.39 11.34
N ALA A 115 7.06 -7.90 11.44
CA ALA A 115 6.15 -8.17 12.54
C ALA A 115 5.10 -9.17 12.05
N LYS A 116 5.36 -10.47 12.24
CA LYS A 116 4.41 -11.51 11.82
C LYS A 116 3.30 -11.63 12.87
N PHE A 117 2.04 -11.58 12.44
CA PHE A 117 0.93 -11.89 13.33
C PHE A 117 0.86 -13.42 13.45
N VAL A 118 1.29 -13.96 14.59
CA VAL A 118 1.02 -15.36 14.94
C VAL A 118 -0.41 -15.39 15.46
N TYR A 119 -1.32 -16.02 14.73
CA TYR A 119 -2.68 -16.32 15.19
C TYR A 119 -2.77 -17.76 15.65
#